data_AF-A0A1V4ECF5-F1
#
_entry.id   AF-A0A1V4ECF5-F1
#
_cell.length_a   1.000
_cell.length_b   1.000
_cell.length_c   1.000
_cell.angle_alpha   90.00
_cell.angle_beta   90.00
_cell.angle_gamma   90.00
#
_symmetry.space_group_name_H-M   'P 1'
#
loop_
_entity.id
_entity.type
_entity.pdbx_description
1 polymer ?
#
loop_
_entity_poly.entity_id
_entity_poly.type
_entity_poly.pdbx_seq_one_letter_code
_entity_poly.pdbx_strand_id
1 'polypeptide(L)'
;MFLLLLAYLDLVSAIRFAWPSPDVLHTPSYAFLAELAPLWVWAVLWAGVGALCLVQAFVKRDAIAFGFAAALKFLWAAIYLIAWALDEVPQAYVTVTFWAFAALVVHVISTWPEIPKGDQ
;
A
#
# COMPACT_ATOMS: atom_id res chain seq x y z
N MET A 1 13.66 9.26 -5.32
CA MET A 1 12.73 9.10 -6.47
C MET A 1 11.69 8.02 -6.21
N PHE A 2 12.08 6.80 -5.82
CA PHE A 2 11.13 5.70 -5.57
C PHE A 2 10.09 6.01 -4.47
N LEU A 3 10.47 6.72 -3.40
CA LEU A 3 9.52 7.18 -2.38
C LEU A 3 8.40 8.08 -2.93
N LEU A 4 8.66 8.89 -3.97
CA LEU A 4 7.62 9.72 -4.60
C LEU A 4 6.62 8.86 -5.37
N LEU A 5 7.10 7.79 -6.02
CA LEU A 5 6.23 6.81 -6.67
C LEU A 5 5.34 6.09 -5.64
N LEU A 6 5.92 5.67 -4.51
CA LEU A 6 5.17 5.05 -3.43
C LEU A 6 4.16 6.02 -2.81
N ALA A 7 4.55 7.27 -2.58
CA ALA A 7 3.65 8.31 -2.09
C ALA A 7 2.45 8.50 -3.04
N TYR A 8 2.70 8.59 -4.34
CA TYR A 8 1.64 8.70 -5.33
C TYR A 8 0.71 7.48 -5.32
N LEU A 9 1.27 6.27 -5.38
CA LEU A 9 0.50 5.03 -5.33
C LEU A 9 -0.40 4.97 -4.09
N ASP A 10 0.15 5.31 -2.93
CA ASP A 10 -0.55 5.22 -1.65
C ASP A 10 -1.63 6.29 -1.51
N LEU A 11 -1.39 7.49 -2.01
CA LEU A 11 -2.40 8.54 -2.05
C LEU A 11 -3.55 8.21 -3.00
N VAL A 12 -3.27 7.61 -4.16
CA VAL A 12 -4.32 7.14 -5.07
C VAL A 12 -5.16 6.04 -4.41
N SER A 13 -4.52 5.09 -3.72
CA SER A 13 -5.21 4.07 -2.94
C SER A 13 -6.08 4.69 -1.84
N ALA A 14 -5.56 5.69 -1.12
CA ALA A 14 -6.30 6.39 -0.08
C ALA A 14 -7.55 7.10 -0.61
N ILE A 15 -7.42 7.84 -1.72
CA ILE A 15 -8.53 8.54 -2.39
C ILE A 15 -9.62 7.55 -2.80
N ARG A 16 -9.21 6.41 -3.35
CA ARG A 16 -10.13 5.34 -3.77
C ARG A 16 -10.98 4.79 -2.61
N PHE A 17 -10.48 4.81 -1.37
CA PHE A 17 -11.24 4.40 -0.18
C PHE A 17 -12.01 5.56 0.47
N ALA A 18 -11.51 6.79 0.37
CA ALA A 18 -12.19 7.97 0.90
C ALA A 18 -13.43 8.36 0.07
N TRP A 19 -13.35 8.18 -1.25
CA TRP A 19 -14.43 8.49 -2.19
C TRP A 19 -14.66 7.34 -3.19
N PRO A 20 -15.18 6.20 -2.72
CA PRO A 20 -15.51 5.09 -3.62
C PRO A 20 -16.67 5.49 -4.54
N SER A 21 -16.59 5.12 -5.82
CA SER A 21 -17.72 5.27 -6.73
C SER A 21 -18.84 4.29 -6.35
N PRO A 22 -20.12 4.61 -6.65
CA PRO A 22 -21.25 3.72 -6.34
C PRO A 22 -21.07 2.30 -6.90
N ASP A 23 -20.55 2.17 -8.13
CA ASP A 23 -20.33 0.88 -8.78
C ASP A 23 -19.33 0.00 -8.02
N VAL A 24 -18.32 0.62 -7.43
CA VAL A 24 -17.23 -0.08 -6.74
C VAL A 24 -17.67 -0.58 -5.36
N LEU A 25 -18.60 0.11 -4.70
CA LEU A 25 -19.15 -0.30 -3.40
C LEU A 25 -19.84 -1.66 -3.44
N HIS A 26 -20.37 -2.05 -4.60
CA HIS A 26 -21.04 -3.35 -4.79
C HIS A 26 -20.09 -4.48 -5.19
N THR A 27 -18.78 -4.21 -5.29
CA THR A 27 -17.80 -5.26 -5.63
C THR A 27 -17.51 -6.15 -4.42
N PRO A 28 -17.28 -7.47 -4.62
CA PRO A 28 -16.95 -8.38 -3.52
C PRO A 28 -15.74 -7.93 -2.69
N SER A 29 -14.75 -7.33 -3.36
CA SER A 29 -13.57 -6.77 -2.69
C SER A 29 -13.92 -5.68 -1.68
N TYR A 30 -14.84 -4.76 -2.02
CA TYR A 30 -15.20 -3.67 -1.11
C TYR A 30 -16.10 -4.14 0.02
N ALA A 31 -17.01 -5.07 -0.26
CA ALA A 31 -17.83 -5.70 0.77
C ALA A 31 -16.94 -6.38 1.82
N PHE A 32 -16.02 -7.26 1.38
CA PHE A 32 -15.09 -7.96 2.26
C PHE A 32 -14.22 -7.00 3.09
N LEU A 33 -13.67 -5.96 2.47
CA LEU A 33 -12.86 -4.96 3.19
C LEU A 33 -13.68 -4.15 4.20
N ALA A 34 -14.93 -3.83 3.89
CA ALA A 34 -15.83 -3.08 4.77
C ALA A 34 -16.28 -3.90 5.99
N GLU A 35 -16.36 -5.23 5.84
CA GLU A 35 -16.63 -6.16 6.95
C GLU A 35 -15.45 -6.25 7.93
N LEU A 36 -14.21 -6.24 7.41
CA LEU A 36 -13.01 -6.26 8.24
C LEU A 36 -12.81 -4.95 9.02
N ALA A 37 -12.98 -3.82 8.35
CA ALA A 37 -12.93 -2.49 8.97
C ALA A 37 -13.64 -1.44 8.11
N PRO A 38 -14.14 -0.34 8.69
CA PRO A 38 -14.72 0.75 7.93
C PRO A 38 -13.76 1.28 6.85
N LEU A 39 -14.27 1.60 5.66
CA LEU A 39 -13.44 2.01 4.50
C LEU A 39 -12.52 3.21 4.79
N TRP A 40 -12.96 4.12 5.66
CA TRP A 40 -12.15 5.27 6.07
C TRP A 40 -10.87 4.87 6.82
N VAL A 41 -10.87 3.73 7.55
CA VAL A 41 -9.68 3.23 8.24
C VAL A 41 -8.61 2.86 7.22
N TRP A 42 -9.01 2.17 6.14
CA TRP A 42 -8.10 1.84 5.03
C TRP A 42 -7.60 3.12 4.35
N ALA A 43 -8.49 4.10 4.11
CA ALA A 43 -8.09 5.38 3.54
C ALA A 43 -7.02 6.09 4.38
N VAL A 44 -7.20 6.14 5.71
CA VAL A 44 -6.24 6.74 6.65
C VAL A 44 -4.92 5.97 6.66
N LEU A 45 -4.96 4.64 6.63
CA LEU A 45 -3.75 3.80 6.60
C LEU A 45 -2.91 4.07 5.35
N TRP A 46 -3.54 4.05 4.17
CA TRP A 46 -2.89 4.36 2.90
C TRP A 46 -2.40 5.82 2.86
N ALA A 47 -3.21 6.78 3.31
CA ALA A 47 -2.81 8.19 3.35
C ALA A 47 -1.63 8.43 4.29
N GLY A 48 -1.60 7.77 5.45
CA GLY A 48 -0.53 7.89 6.44
C GLY A 48 0.81 7.41 5.89
N VAL A 49 0.83 6.23 5.25
CA VAL A 49 2.05 5.70 4.62
C VAL A 49 2.45 6.53 3.40
N GLY A 50 1.49 7.00 2.60
CA GLY A 50 1.76 7.90 1.47
C GLY A 50 2.37 9.23 1.90
N ALA A 51 1.84 9.85 2.95
CA ALA A 51 2.39 11.08 3.54
C ALA A 51 3.79 10.85 4.12
N LEU A 52 4.03 9.72 4.79
CA LEU A 52 5.35 9.34 5.28
C LEU A 52 6.37 9.21 4.15
N CYS A 53 6.00 8.53 3.05
CA CYS A 53 6.83 8.42 1.85
C CYS A 53 7.11 9.78 1.22
N LEU A 54 6.09 10.65 1.14
CA LEU A 54 6.22 11.99 0.58
C LEU A 54 7.22 12.84 1.38
N VAL A 55 7.09 12.86 2.71
CA VAL A 55 7.98 13.61 3.59
C VAL A 55 9.40 13.06 3.52
N GLN A 56 9.59 11.75 3.67
CA GLN A 56 10.93 11.15 3.66
C GLN A 56 11.62 11.20 2.30
N ALA A 57 10.90 11.43 1.20
CA ALA A 57 11.51 11.67 -0.10
C ALA A 57 12.47 12.88 -0.08
N PHE A 58 12.20 13.86 0.77
CA PHE A 58 13.00 15.08 0.93
C PHE A 58 13.94 15.07 2.14
N VAL A 59 13.89 14.02 2.97
CA VAL A 59 14.76 13.86 4.14
C VAL A 59 15.92 12.89 3.80
N LYS A 60 16.96 12.86 4.64
CA LYS A 60 18.13 11.97 4.43
C LYS A 60 17.85 10.50 4.75
N ARG A 61 16.92 10.22 5.66
CA ARG A 61 16.61 8.87 6.16
C ARG A 61 15.31 8.38 5.54
N ASP A 62 15.38 7.30 4.76
CA ASP A 62 14.24 6.73 4.03
C ASP A 62 13.87 5.31 4.50
N ALA A 63 14.74 4.64 5.27
CA ALA A 63 14.51 3.30 5.80
C ALA A 63 13.16 3.12 6.49
N ILE A 64 12.69 4.14 7.23
CA ILE A 64 11.40 4.06 7.93
C ILE A 64 10.24 4.07 6.93
N ALA A 65 10.24 4.99 5.96
CA ALA A 65 9.19 5.04 4.94
C ALA A 65 9.15 3.75 4.11
N PHE A 66 10.31 3.22 3.72
CA PHE A 66 10.40 1.95 3.02
C PHE A 66 9.84 0.79 3.84
N GLY A 67 10.15 0.72 5.14
CA GLY A 67 9.63 -0.32 6.03
C GLY A 67 8.11 -0.30 6.13
N PHE A 68 7.51 0.87 6.39
CA PHE A 68 6.05 1.02 6.45
C PHE A 68 5.38 0.75 5.10
N ALA A 69 5.98 1.20 4.00
CA ALA A 69 5.48 0.91 2.67
C ALA A 69 5.49 -0.60 2.40
N ALA A 70 6.61 -1.30 2.61
CA ALA A 70 6.69 -2.74 2.40
C ALA A 70 5.68 -3.50 3.27
N ALA A 71 5.59 -3.14 4.56
CA ALA A 71 4.64 -3.74 5.49
C ALA A 71 3.18 -3.55 5.04
N LEU A 72 2.81 -2.37 4.55
CA LEU A 72 1.47 -2.11 4.04
C LEU A 72 1.14 -2.96 2.82
N LYS A 73 2.06 -3.11 1.86
CA LYS A 73 1.84 -3.93 0.66
C LYS A 73 1.76 -5.41 1.03
N PHE A 74 2.58 -5.85 1.97
CA PHE A 74 2.51 -7.22 2.49
C PHE A 74 1.19 -7.50 3.22
N LEU A 75 0.75 -6.59 4.09
CA LEU A 75 -0.55 -6.66 4.75
C LEU A 75 -1.68 -6.77 3.72
N TRP A 76 -1.63 -5.96 2.66
CA TRP A 76 -2.64 -5.97 1.62
C TRP A 76 -2.68 -7.29 0.86
N ALA A 77 -1.51 -7.85 0.52
CA ALA A 77 -1.41 -9.18 -0.07
C ALA A 77 -1.96 -10.27 0.85
N ALA A 78 -1.68 -10.18 2.16
CA ALA A 78 -2.18 -11.14 3.15
C ALA A 78 -3.72 -11.07 3.30
N ILE A 79 -4.31 -9.88 3.35
CA ILE A 79 -5.77 -9.69 3.40
C ILE A 79 -6.44 -10.33 2.18
N TYR A 80 -5.93 -10.07 0.97
CA TYR A 80 -6.48 -10.66 -0.24
C TYR A 80 -6.21 -12.16 -0.36
N LEU A 81 -5.14 -12.68 0.26
CA LEU A 81 -4.87 -14.11 0.33
C LEU A 81 -5.90 -14.81 1.21
N ILE A 82 -6.27 -14.19 2.34
CA ILE A 82 -7.36 -14.67 3.20
C ILE A 82 -8.70 -14.60 2.44
N ALA A 83 -8.98 -13.48 1.77
CA ALA A 83 -10.20 -13.31 0.98
C ALA A 83 -10.34 -14.39 -0.11
N TRP A 84 -9.22 -14.75 -0.75
CA TRP A 84 -9.18 -15.83 -1.73
C TRP A 84 -9.38 -17.21 -1.09
N ALA A 85 -8.72 -17.47 0.04
CA ALA A 85 -8.82 -18.75 0.74
C ALA A 85 -10.22 -19.02 1.31
N LEU A 86 -10.99 -17.97 1.58
CA LEU A 86 -12.38 -18.02 2.04
C LEU A 86 -13.42 -17.96 0.91
N ASP A 87 -12.98 -17.88 -0.35
CA ASP A 87 -13.84 -17.73 -1.55
C ASP A 87 -14.74 -16.47 -1.56
N GLU A 88 -14.39 -15.45 -0.76
CA GLU A 88 -15.14 -14.19 -0.64
C GLU A 88 -14.90 -13.25 -1.82
N VAL A 89 -13.70 -13.32 -2.41
CA VAL A 89 -13.30 -12.47 -3.54
C VAL A 89 -12.81 -13.33 -4.70
N PRO A 90 -13.62 -13.46 -5.77
CA PRO A 90 -13.22 -14.20 -6.96
C PRO A 90 -11.92 -13.66 -7.55
N GLN A 91 -11.02 -14.57 -7.93
CA GLN A 91 -9.74 -14.25 -8.54
C GLN A 91 -8.81 -13.33 -7.71
N ALA A 92 -9.02 -13.24 -6.39
CA ALA A 92 -8.18 -12.44 -5.51
C ALA A 92 -6.68 -12.81 -5.56
N TYR A 93 -6.32 -14.03 -5.98
CA TYR A 93 -4.94 -14.45 -6.23
C TYR A 93 -4.17 -13.50 -7.17
N VAL A 94 -4.86 -12.83 -8.11
CA VAL A 94 -4.24 -11.83 -9.00
C VAL A 94 -3.79 -10.62 -8.17
N THR A 95 -4.68 -10.10 -7.33
CA THR A 95 -4.38 -9.00 -6.42
C THR A 95 -3.29 -9.37 -5.41
N VAL A 96 -3.33 -10.58 -4.85
CA VAL A 96 -2.25 -11.12 -3.98
C VAL A 96 -0.91 -11.08 -4.70
N THR A 97 -0.85 -11.58 -5.93
CA THR A 97 0.39 -11.65 -6.70
C THR A 97 0.99 -10.26 -6.93
N PHE A 98 0.16 -9.29 -7.33
CA PHE A 98 0.61 -7.91 -7.55
C PHE A 98 1.13 -7.25 -6.27
N TRP A 99 0.42 -7.38 -5.15
CA TRP A 99 0.82 -6.72 -3.91
C TRP A 99 1.98 -7.41 -3.20
N ALA A 100 2.08 -8.74 -3.29
CA ALA A 100 3.24 -9.50 -2.80
C ALA A 100 4.50 -9.12 -3.60
N PHE A 101 4.39 -9.04 -4.93
CA PHE A 101 5.48 -8.58 -5.78
C PHE A 101 5.89 -7.14 -5.43
N ALA A 102 4.93 -6.22 -5.29
CA ALA A 102 5.21 -4.85 -4.90
C ALA A 102 5.91 -4.78 -3.53
N ALA A 103 5.45 -5.54 -2.54
CA ALA A 103 6.08 -5.63 -1.22
C ALA A 103 7.53 -6.12 -1.30
N LEU A 104 7.79 -7.16 -2.10
CA LEU A 104 9.13 -7.70 -2.32
C LEU A 104 10.05 -6.66 -2.98
N VAL A 105 9.58 -5.95 -4.01
CA VAL A 105 10.35 -4.89 -4.67
C VAL A 105 10.69 -3.77 -3.68
N VAL A 106 9.72 -3.30 -2.89
CA VAL A 106 9.96 -2.26 -1.88
C VAL A 106 10.97 -2.76 -0.84
N HIS A 107 10.87 -4.01 -0.40
CA HIS A 107 11.81 -4.60 0.54
C HIS A 107 13.23 -4.68 -0.05
N VAL A 108 13.39 -5.14 -1.29
CA VAL A 108 14.71 -5.20 -1.95
C VAL A 108 15.33 -3.81 -2.09
N ILE A 109 14.54 -2.79 -2.45
CA ILE A 109 15.05 -1.42 -2.56
C ILE A 109 15.43 -0.88 -1.18
N SER A 110 14.71 -1.26 -0.12
CA SER A 110 15.02 -0.82 1.25
C SER A 110 16.36 -1.31 1.78
N THR A 111 16.97 -2.33 1.15
CA THR A 111 18.30 -2.84 1.53
C THR A 111 19.43 -2.18 0.75
N TRP A 112 19.12 -1.29 -0.20
CA TRP A 112 20.15 -0.59 -0.96
C TRP A 112 20.88 0.43 -0.07
N PRO A 113 22.21 0.58 -0.24
CA PRO A 113 22.97 1.57 0.52
C PRO A 113 22.41 2.98 0.31
N GLU A 114 22.15 3.70 1.40
CA GLU A 114 21.79 5.11 1.35
C GLU A 114 23.01 5.90 0.85
N ILE A 115 22.90 6.58 -0.30
CA ILE A 115 23.94 7.51 -0.75
C ILE A 115 23.85 8.74 0.16
N PRO A 116 24.93 9.14 0.86
CA PRO A 116 24.92 10.35 1.68
C PRO A 116 24.53 11.56 0.84
N LYS A 117 23.40 12.21 1.13
CA LYS A 117 22.95 13.45 0.47
C LYS A 117 23.77 14.67 0.95
N GLY A 118 25.09 14.60 0.91
CA GLY A 118 25.98 15.67 1.33
C GLY A 118 27.35 15.47 0.72
N ASP A 119 27.56 16.13 -0.43
CA ASP A 119 28.82 16.69 -0.96
C ASP A 119 28.51 17.32 -2.35
N GLN A 120 27.50 18.22 -2.38
CA GLN A 120 27.29 19.20 -3.44
C GLN A 120 27.01 20.56 -2.83
#